data_AF-A0A452YCT5-F1
#
_entry.id   AF-A0A452YCT5-F1
#
_cell.length_a   1.000
_cell.length_b   1.000
_cell.length_c   1.000
_cell.angle_alpha   90.00
_cell.angle_beta   90.00
_cell.angle_gamma   90.00
#
_symmetry.space_group_name_H-M   'P 1'
#
loop_
_entity.id
_entity.type
_entity.pdbx_description
1 polymer ?
#
loop_
_entity_poly.entity_id
_entity_poly.type
_entity_poly.pdbx_seq_one_letter_code
_entity_poly.pdbx_strand_id
1 'polypeptide(L)'
;SATREAPFYRTAHRHRCLLLISATKSLRLPNISMAERFFSGTSTAAPPFDDAGIILLSGPPCCGKTSLLFQFAINRAAESGRHVVFICSKGRLENSPPFLSQGVEPSLSVLQRIQIKYIEDDEGIRKYFAAFHLLDDFPAAVIVDDFTGFFSERSCQLRYGNTRARDLALVRILALCQNAISHAK
;
A
#
# COMPACT_ATOMS: atom_id res chain seq x y z
N SER A 1 55.12 1.40 2.31
CA SER A 1 54.95 1.02 0.90
C SER A 1 53.77 0.08 0.77
N ALA A 2 52.97 0.29 -0.29
CA ALA A 2 51.91 -0.57 -0.81
C ALA A 2 50.54 -0.62 -0.08
N THR A 3 49.64 0.19 -0.62
CA THR A 3 48.18 0.09 -0.80
C THR A 3 47.57 -1.31 -1.02
N ARG A 4 46.31 -1.50 -0.56
CA ARG A 4 45.13 -2.09 -1.27
C ARG A 4 43.97 -2.29 -0.30
N GLU A 5 42.96 -1.43 -0.37
CA GLU A 5 41.63 -1.65 -1.01
C GLU A 5 40.69 -2.60 -0.24
N ALA A 6 39.57 -2.03 0.20
CA ALA A 6 38.43 -2.71 0.83
C ALA A 6 37.63 -3.53 -0.18
N PRO A 7 36.91 -4.59 0.24
CA PRO A 7 35.75 -5.07 -0.47
C PRO A 7 34.47 -4.63 0.26
N PHE A 8 33.82 -3.63 -0.33
CA PHE A 8 32.42 -3.32 -0.15
C PHE A 8 31.63 -4.21 -1.10
N TYR A 9 30.93 -5.25 -0.64
CA TYR A 9 29.82 -5.83 -1.42
C TYR A 9 28.67 -6.26 -0.50
N ARG A 10 27.62 -5.43 -0.60
CA ARG A 10 26.26 -5.58 -0.09
C ARG A 10 25.71 -6.99 -0.30
N THR A 11 25.31 -7.65 0.78
CA THR A 11 24.37 -8.77 0.72
C THR A 11 22.98 -8.18 0.45
N ALA A 12 22.39 -8.58 -0.67
CA ALA A 12 21.16 -8.03 -1.25
C ALA A 12 19.97 -8.12 -0.29
N HIS A 13 19.42 -6.96 0.07
CA HIS A 13 18.15 -6.86 0.79
C HIS A 13 17.01 -7.36 -0.08
N ARG A 14 16.35 -8.45 0.33
CA ARG A 14 15.08 -8.90 -0.25
C ARG A 14 14.07 -7.77 -0.14
N HIS A 15 13.66 -7.27 -1.29
CA HIS A 15 12.74 -6.17 -1.40
C HIS A 15 11.30 -6.64 -1.16
N ARG A 16 10.79 -6.39 0.06
CA ARG A 16 9.46 -6.80 0.51
C ARG A 16 8.42 -5.74 0.14
N CYS A 17 7.40 -6.15 -0.60
CA CYS A 17 6.24 -5.35 -0.98
C CYS A 17 5.24 -5.29 0.20
N LEU A 18 4.99 -4.10 0.74
CA LEU A 18 3.93 -3.90 1.73
C LEU A 18 2.66 -3.40 1.03
N LEU A 19 1.59 -4.18 1.10
CA LEU A 19 0.27 -3.77 0.62
C LEU A 19 -0.54 -3.16 1.78
N LEU A 20 -0.76 -1.85 1.75
CA LEU A 20 -1.70 -1.18 2.66
C LEU A 20 -3.05 -1.04 1.97
N ILE A 21 -4.05 -1.73 2.49
CA ILE A 21 -5.43 -1.67 2.01
C ILE A 21 -6.19 -0.76 2.96
N SER A 22 -6.67 0.36 2.44
CA SER A 22 -7.61 1.23 3.14
C SER A 22 -9.01 0.66 2.95
N ALA A 23 -9.67 0.24 4.03
CA ALA A 23 -11.06 -0.21 3.95
C ALA A 23 -11.96 0.72 4.77
N THR A 24 -13.00 1.23 4.12
CA THR A 24 -14.10 1.95 4.76
C THR A 24 -15.21 0.98 5.15
N LYS A 25 -14.93 0.08 6.11
CA LYS A 25 -15.93 -0.54 6.98
C LYS A 25 -15.20 -1.26 8.11
N SER A 26 -15.61 -0.99 9.35
CA SER A 26 -15.06 -1.60 10.56
C SER A 26 -15.20 -3.12 10.51
N LEU A 27 -14.13 -3.82 10.15
CA LEU A 27 -13.96 -5.24 10.38
C LEU A 27 -13.17 -5.38 11.68
N ARG A 28 -13.85 -5.90 12.71
CA ARG A 28 -13.26 -6.13 14.03
C ARG A 28 -12.07 -7.09 13.90
N LEU A 29 -10.87 -6.61 14.23
CA LEU A 29 -9.73 -7.43 14.59
C LEU A 29 -9.16 -6.91 15.93
N PRO A 30 -8.71 -7.80 16.83
CA PRO A 30 -8.30 -7.43 18.17
C PRO A 30 -7.01 -6.60 18.18
N ASN A 31 -6.99 -5.64 19.11
CA ASN A 31 -5.95 -4.67 19.46
C ASN A 31 -4.50 -4.99 19.02
N ILE A 32 -3.94 -4.16 18.12
CA ILE A 32 -2.50 -3.95 17.99
C ILE A 32 -2.24 -2.45 17.72
N SER A 33 -1.34 -1.85 18.51
CA SER A 33 -0.94 -0.43 18.45
C SER A 33 -0.15 -0.12 17.17
N MET A 34 -0.82 0.48 16.18
CA MET A 34 -0.27 0.76 14.84
C MET A 34 0.29 2.20 14.69
N ALA A 35 0.06 3.07 15.68
CA ALA A 35 0.31 4.52 15.58
C ALA A 35 1.81 4.90 15.50
N GLU A 36 2.71 4.14 16.13
CA GLU A 36 4.14 4.48 16.23
C GLU A 36 4.92 4.38 14.92
N ARG A 37 4.34 3.78 13.87
CA ARG A 37 5.00 3.57 12.56
C ARG A 37 4.57 4.53 11.47
N PHE A 38 3.40 5.15 11.62
CA PHE A 38 2.92 6.13 10.66
C PHE A 38 3.56 7.51 10.86
N PHE A 39 3.91 7.81 12.11
CA PHE A 39 4.62 9.02 12.50
C PHE A 39 5.96 8.56 13.04
N SER A 40 7.04 8.73 12.28
CA SER A 40 8.36 8.20 12.63
C SER A 40 8.76 8.64 14.05
N GLY A 41 8.71 7.70 14.99
CA GLY A 41 9.32 7.80 16.32
C GLY A 41 10.51 6.85 16.39
N THR A 42 11.64 7.35 16.90
CA THR A 42 12.86 6.59 17.20
C THR A 42 12.55 5.37 18.07
N SER A 43 12.30 4.21 17.46
CA SER A 43 12.20 2.94 18.18
C SER A 43 13.27 1.99 17.66
N THR A 44 14.21 1.64 18.55
CA THR A 44 15.33 0.73 18.34
C THR A 44 14.93 -0.76 18.37
N ALA A 45 13.63 -1.07 18.39
CA ALA A 45 13.13 -2.43 18.33
C ALA A 45 12.94 -2.88 16.88
N ALA A 46 13.56 -4.01 16.52
CA ALA A 46 13.32 -4.67 15.24
C ALA A 46 11.81 -4.89 15.03
N PRO A 47 11.25 -4.56 13.86
CA PRO A 47 9.81 -4.60 13.64
C PRO A 47 9.29 -6.05 13.69
N PRO A 48 8.14 -6.35 14.33
CA PRO A 48 7.50 -7.66 14.26
C PRO A 48 6.85 -7.93 12.89
N PHE A 49 7.04 -7.08 11.88
CA PHE A 49 6.59 -7.34 10.52
C PHE A 49 7.74 -7.95 9.71
N ASP A 50 8.15 -9.14 10.14
CA ASP A 50 9.14 -9.95 9.43
C ASP A 50 8.50 -10.92 8.41
N ASP A 51 7.19 -10.77 8.14
CA ASP A 51 6.46 -11.60 7.17
C ASP A 51 5.72 -10.74 6.13
N ALA A 52 5.65 -11.22 4.89
CA ALA A 52 4.98 -10.57 3.76
C ALA A 52 3.46 -10.47 4.00
N GLY A 53 3.05 -9.43 4.72
CA GLY A 53 1.68 -9.25 5.20
C GLY A 53 0.93 -8.12 4.50
N ILE A 54 -0.36 -8.36 4.26
CA ILE A 54 -1.33 -7.33 3.90
C ILE A 54 -1.73 -6.61 5.19
N ILE A 55 -1.65 -5.27 5.22
CA ILE A 55 -2.10 -4.45 6.35
C ILE A 55 -3.38 -3.74 5.95
N LEU A 56 -4.41 -3.84 6.79
CA LEU A 56 -5.69 -3.16 6.60
C LEU A 56 -5.79 -1.94 7.52
N LEU A 57 -5.93 -0.75 6.95
CA LEU A 57 -6.25 0.47 7.69
C LEU A 57 -7.76 0.74 7.60
N SER A 58 -8.42 0.74 8.75
CA SER A 58 -9.87 1.00 8.86
C SER A 58 -10.15 2.14 9.82
N GLY A 59 -11.19 2.91 9.52
CA GLY A 59 -11.66 4.00 10.36
C GLY A 59 -12.87 4.72 9.75
N PRO A 60 -13.60 5.52 10.54
CA PRO A 60 -14.77 6.27 10.08
C PRO A 60 -14.49 7.14 8.83
N PRO A 61 -15.51 7.52 8.06
CA PRO A 61 -15.33 8.54 7.01
C PRO A 61 -14.65 9.79 7.56
N CYS A 62 -13.83 10.44 6.73
CA CYS A 62 -13.13 11.70 7.06
C CYS A 62 -12.13 11.67 8.24
N CYS A 63 -11.76 10.51 8.79
CA CYS A 63 -10.77 10.43 9.88
C CYS A 63 -9.28 10.54 9.43
N GLY A 64 -9.01 11.07 8.23
CA GLY A 64 -7.64 11.29 7.74
C GLY A 64 -6.90 10.07 7.18
N LYS A 65 -7.58 8.96 6.86
CA LYS A 65 -6.95 7.74 6.29
C LYS A 65 -6.12 8.03 5.03
N THR A 66 -6.69 8.75 4.07
CA THR A 66 -6.00 9.09 2.82
C THR A 66 -4.72 9.89 3.09
N SER A 67 -4.77 10.87 4.00
CA SER A 67 -3.57 11.61 4.45
C SER A 67 -2.54 10.70 5.11
N LEU A 68 -2.97 9.79 5.98
CA LEU A 68 -2.09 8.85 6.68
C LEU A 68 -1.38 7.89 5.70
N LEU A 69 -2.10 7.37 4.72
CA LEU A 69 -1.55 6.52 3.67
C LEU A 69 -0.58 7.28 2.77
N PHE A 70 -0.86 8.54 2.47
CA PHE A 70 0.03 9.37 1.67
C PHE A 70 1.31 9.71 2.43
N GLN A 71 1.20 10.03 3.73
CA GLN A 71 2.36 10.22 4.59
C GLN A 71 3.20 8.94 4.69
N PHE A 72 2.54 7.78 4.80
CA PHE A 72 3.21 6.49 4.76
C PHE A 72 3.96 6.28 3.43
N ALA A 73 3.36 6.66 2.29
CA ALA A 73 3.99 6.58 0.98
C ALA A 73 5.29 7.40 0.93
N ILE A 74 5.26 8.63 1.47
CA ILE A 74 6.44 9.50 1.58
C ILE A 74 7.53 8.86 2.44
N ASN A 75 7.18 8.43 3.66
CA ASN A 75 8.14 7.83 4.58
C ASN A 75 8.77 6.59 3.96
N ARG A 76 7.96 5.74 3.33
CA ARG A 76 8.43 4.50 2.71
C ARG A 76 9.36 4.77 1.52
N ALA A 77 9.02 5.74 0.67
CA ALA A 77 9.86 6.14 -0.46
C ALA A 77 11.20 6.75 -0.01
N ALA A 78 11.19 7.50 1.10
CA ALA A 78 12.40 8.07 1.71
C ALA A 78 13.30 6.99 2.32
N GLU A 79 12.73 6.05 3.09
CA GLU A 79 13.47 4.98 3.77
C GLU A 79 14.05 3.95 2.80
N SER A 80 13.26 3.53 1.80
CA SER A 80 13.69 2.45 0.90
C SER A 80 14.50 2.94 -0.28
N GLY A 81 14.42 4.23 -0.63
CA GLY A 81 14.99 4.80 -1.85
C GLY A 81 14.40 4.24 -3.15
N ARG A 82 13.29 3.49 -3.06
CA ARG A 82 12.63 2.78 -4.18
C ARG A 82 11.24 3.36 -4.44
N HIS A 83 10.67 3.01 -5.58
CA HIS A 83 9.33 3.46 -5.93
C HIS A 83 8.26 2.89 -5.00
N VAL A 84 7.24 3.70 -4.75
CA VAL A 84 6.02 3.32 -4.03
C VAL A 84 4.85 3.57 -4.96
N VAL A 85 3.92 2.61 -5.07
CA VAL A 85 2.72 2.78 -5.89
C VAL A 85 1.56 3.17 -4.99
N PHE A 86 0.90 4.28 -5.30
CA PHE A 86 -0.30 4.75 -4.62
C PHE A 86 -1.50 4.63 -5.57
N ILE A 87 -2.37 3.67 -5.30
CA ILE A 87 -3.59 3.38 -6.06
C ILE A 87 -4.75 4.11 -5.40
N CYS A 88 -5.48 4.90 -6.17
CA CYS A 88 -6.66 5.61 -5.69
C CYS A 88 -7.64 5.91 -6.84
N SER A 89 -8.85 6.34 -6.49
CA SER A 89 -9.78 6.96 -7.46
C SER A 89 -9.32 8.38 -7.77
N LYS A 90 -9.33 8.76 -9.05
CA LYS A 90 -8.95 10.11 -9.51
C LYS A 90 -9.88 11.16 -8.91
N GLY A 91 -11.19 10.93 -9.03
CA GLY A 91 -12.19 11.86 -8.52
C GLY A 91 -12.08 12.08 -7.01
N ARG A 92 -11.73 11.05 -6.23
CA ARG A 92 -11.54 11.20 -4.78
C ARG A 92 -10.28 11.99 -4.44
N LEU A 93 -9.17 11.74 -5.14
CA LEU A 93 -7.93 12.45 -4.89
C LEU A 93 -8.05 13.94 -5.24
N GLU A 94 -8.74 14.28 -6.34
CA GLU A 94 -8.96 15.66 -6.78
C GLU A 94 -9.93 16.42 -5.86
N ASN A 95 -11.00 15.77 -5.39
CA ASN A 95 -11.99 16.42 -4.51
C ASN A 95 -11.56 16.47 -3.03
N SER A 96 -10.65 15.60 -2.61
CA SER A 96 -10.18 15.51 -1.23
C SER A 96 -8.69 15.14 -1.20
N PRO A 97 -7.80 16.09 -1.53
CA PRO A 97 -6.37 15.83 -1.55
C PRO A 97 -5.87 15.49 -0.13
N PRO A 98 -4.86 14.60 0.00
CA PRO A 98 -4.27 14.27 1.29
C PRO A 98 -3.64 15.51 1.92
N PHE A 99 -3.88 15.69 3.21
CA PHE A 99 -3.19 16.70 4.01
C PHE A 99 -1.76 16.24 4.29
N LEU A 100 -0.78 17.07 3.96
CA LEU A 100 0.62 16.85 4.35
C LEU A 100 0.84 17.42 5.75
N SER A 101 1.61 16.72 6.58
CA SER A 101 1.98 17.23 7.90
C SER A 101 2.82 18.51 7.76
N GLN A 102 2.41 19.58 8.45
CA GLN A 102 3.15 20.84 8.50
C GLN A 102 4.59 20.59 8.97
N GLY A 103 5.58 21.10 8.21
CA GLY A 103 7.00 20.98 8.53
C GLY A 103 7.74 19.79 7.90
N VAL A 104 7.03 18.89 7.21
CA VAL A 104 7.64 17.85 6.37
C VAL A 104 7.42 18.26 4.92
N GLU A 105 8.33 19.05 4.37
CA GLU A 105 8.41 19.24 2.92
C GLU A 105 9.18 18.05 2.35
N PRO A 106 8.51 17.04 1.77
CA PRO A 106 9.22 15.94 1.15
C PRO A 106 10.08 16.50 0.00
N SER A 107 11.33 16.06 -0.06
CA SER A 107 12.18 16.44 -1.18
C SER A 107 11.54 15.99 -2.50
N LEU A 108 11.75 16.77 -3.56
CA LEU A 108 11.24 16.44 -4.90
C LEU A 108 11.67 15.03 -5.35
N SER A 109 12.84 14.57 -4.91
CA SER A 109 13.34 13.22 -5.21
C SER A 109 12.58 12.11 -4.49
N VAL A 110 11.98 12.38 -3.33
CA VAL A 110 11.06 11.43 -2.65
C VAL A 110 9.72 11.41 -3.36
N LEU A 111 9.17 12.58 -3.71
CA LEU A 111 7.89 12.67 -4.42
C LEU A 111 7.95 11.99 -5.80
N GLN A 112 9.06 12.13 -6.54
CA GLN A 112 9.27 11.44 -7.82
C GLN A 112 9.27 9.90 -7.71
N ARG A 113 9.48 9.35 -6.49
CA ARG A 113 9.40 7.91 -6.25
C ARG A 113 7.96 7.43 -6.02
N ILE A 114 7.02 8.32 -5.72
CA ILE A 114 5.61 7.98 -5.52
C ILE A 114 4.89 7.98 -6.86
N GLN A 115 4.50 6.79 -7.32
CA GLN A 115 3.74 6.61 -8.55
C GLN A 115 2.25 6.52 -8.22
N ILE A 116 1.46 7.49 -8.68
CA ILE A 116 0.00 7.47 -8.50
C ILE A 116 -0.66 6.73 -9.66
N LYS A 117 -1.47 5.70 -9.36
CA LYS A 117 -2.27 4.97 -10.34
C LYS A 117 -3.75 5.15 -10.06
N TYR A 118 -4.46 5.68 -11.06
CA TYR A 118 -5.91 5.85 -10.99
C TYR A 118 -6.63 4.58 -11.42
N ILE A 119 -7.36 3.97 -10.49
CA ILE A 119 -8.20 2.79 -10.73
C ILE A 119 -9.58 3.10 -10.18
N GLU A 120 -10.63 2.75 -10.93
CA GLU A 120 -12.02 3.11 -10.56
C GLU A 120 -12.91 1.89 -10.28
N ASP A 121 -12.47 0.67 -10.64
CA ASP A 121 -13.30 -0.53 -10.55
C ASP A 121 -12.54 -1.81 -10.16
N ASP A 122 -13.33 -2.85 -9.85
CA ASP A 122 -12.83 -4.15 -9.44
C ASP A 122 -12.07 -4.90 -10.55
N GLU A 123 -12.29 -4.54 -11.81
CA GLU A 123 -11.58 -5.11 -12.95
C GLU A 123 -10.18 -4.52 -13.09
N GLY A 124 -10.03 -3.21 -12.94
CA GLY A 124 -8.76 -2.50 -12.99
C GLY A 124 -7.81 -2.98 -11.88
N ILE A 125 -8.32 -3.09 -10.64
CA ILE A 125 -7.50 -3.58 -9.53
C ILE A 125 -7.09 -5.04 -9.73
N ARG A 126 -7.98 -5.88 -10.29
CA ARG A 126 -7.67 -7.28 -10.63
C ARG A 126 -6.59 -7.37 -11.70
N LYS A 127 -6.71 -6.60 -12.79
CA LYS A 127 -5.71 -6.55 -13.86
C LYS A 127 -4.35 -6.08 -13.34
N TYR A 128 -4.33 -5.10 -12.46
CA TYR A 128 -3.11 -4.61 -11.84
C TYR A 128 -2.38 -5.72 -11.06
N PHE A 129 -3.08 -6.44 -10.17
CA PHE A 129 -2.46 -7.55 -9.42
C PHE A 129 -2.20 -8.80 -10.26
N ALA A 130 -2.98 -9.03 -11.32
CA ALA A 130 -2.68 -10.10 -12.27
C ALA A 130 -1.37 -9.83 -13.03
N ALA A 131 -1.07 -8.57 -13.36
CA ALA A 131 0.15 -8.16 -14.05
C ALA A 131 1.37 -8.01 -13.12
N PHE A 132 1.25 -8.31 -11.82
CA PHE A 132 2.33 -8.11 -10.85
C PHE A 132 3.59 -8.92 -11.17
N HIS A 133 3.42 -10.09 -11.81
CA HIS A 133 4.51 -10.95 -12.27
C HIS A 133 5.30 -10.40 -13.47
N LEU A 134 4.80 -9.35 -14.14
CA LEU A 134 5.46 -8.67 -15.26
C LEU A 134 6.32 -7.50 -14.81
N LEU A 135 6.34 -7.17 -13.51
CA LEU A 135 7.16 -6.08 -12.98
C LEU A 135 8.61 -6.55 -12.88
N ASP A 136 9.51 -5.89 -13.61
CA ASP A 136 10.95 -6.13 -13.49
C ASP A 136 11.49 -5.68 -12.12
N ASP A 137 10.94 -4.57 -11.60
CA ASP A 137 11.28 -4.00 -10.29
C ASP A 137 10.04 -3.87 -9.40
N PHE A 138 10.02 -4.60 -8.29
CA PHE A 138 8.92 -4.51 -7.32
C PHE A 138 8.96 -3.21 -6.52
N PRO A 139 7.84 -2.48 -6.36
CA PRO A 139 7.82 -1.31 -5.50
C PRO A 139 8.07 -1.68 -4.03
N ALA A 140 8.56 -0.74 -3.23
CA ALA A 140 8.76 -0.93 -1.79
C ALA A 140 7.44 -1.01 -1.01
N ALA A 141 6.36 -0.50 -1.58
CA ALA A 141 4.99 -0.66 -1.12
C ALA A 141 4.00 -0.42 -2.25
N VAL A 142 2.86 -1.11 -2.18
CA VAL A 142 1.66 -0.79 -2.95
C VAL A 142 0.62 -0.32 -1.94
N ILE A 143 0.07 0.86 -2.13
CA ILE A 143 -0.88 1.46 -1.21
C ILE A 143 -2.18 1.61 -1.98
N VAL A 144 -3.28 1.16 -1.40
CA VAL A 144 -4.58 1.20 -2.04
C VAL A 144 -5.53 1.98 -1.17
N ASP A 145 -5.81 3.23 -1.58
CA ASP A 145 -6.79 4.06 -0.87
C ASP A 145 -8.22 3.69 -1.27
N ASP A 146 -9.09 3.60 -0.27
CA ASP A 146 -10.49 3.21 -0.34
C ASP A 146 -10.77 1.98 -1.22
N PHE A 147 -10.14 0.86 -0.88
CA PHE A 147 -10.27 -0.43 -1.58
C PHE A 147 -11.72 -0.88 -1.76
N THR A 148 -12.55 -0.62 -0.75
CA THR A 148 -13.98 -0.94 -0.78
C THR A 148 -14.77 -0.15 -1.82
N GLY A 149 -14.22 0.97 -2.32
CA GLY A 149 -14.80 1.82 -3.35
C GLY A 149 -14.83 1.17 -4.73
N PHE A 150 -13.92 0.22 -5.02
CA PHE A 150 -13.90 -0.49 -6.32
C PHE A 150 -15.07 -1.45 -6.52
N PHE A 151 -15.77 -1.82 -5.43
CA PHE A 151 -16.76 -2.89 -5.41
C PHE A 151 -18.16 -2.32 -5.19
N SER A 152 -18.81 -1.88 -6.27
CA SER A 152 -20.20 -1.43 -6.22
C SER A 152 -21.14 -2.60 -5.92
N GLU A 153 -22.17 -2.36 -5.10
CA GLU A 153 -23.14 -3.40 -4.72
C GLU A 153 -23.87 -3.96 -5.93
N ARG A 154 -24.29 -3.09 -6.86
CA ARG A 154 -24.99 -3.47 -8.09
C ARG A 154 -24.14 -4.37 -8.98
N SER A 155 -22.88 -3.99 -9.24
CA SER A 155 -21.98 -4.80 -10.09
C SER A 155 -21.67 -6.15 -9.45
N CYS A 156 -21.47 -6.16 -8.13
CA CYS A 156 -21.22 -7.41 -7.41
C CYS A 156 -22.44 -8.33 -7.45
N GLN A 157 -23.64 -7.81 -7.18
CA GLN A 157 -24.89 -8.58 -7.22
C GLN A 157 -25.13 -9.19 -8.61
N LEU A 158 -24.91 -8.43 -9.69
CA LEU A 158 -25.03 -8.94 -11.06
C LEU A 158 -24.03 -10.08 -11.35
N ARG A 159 -22.80 -10.00 -10.82
CA ARG A 159 -21.76 -11.01 -11.06
C ARG A 159 -21.90 -12.27 -10.22
N TYR A 160 -22.37 -12.16 -8.98
CA TYR A 160 -22.33 -13.26 -8.01
C TYR A 160 -23.70 -13.73 -7.50
N GLY A 161 -24.79 -13.00 -7.80
CA GLY A 161 -26.16 -13.42 -7.55
C GLY A 161 -26.54 -13.64 -6.08
N ASN A 162 -25.79 -13.09 -5.12
CA ASN A 162 -26.03 -13.34 -3.69
C ASN A 162 -25.91 -12.08 -2.81
N THR A 163 -26.46 -12.13 -1.59
CA THR A 163 -26.48 -11.00 -0.65
C THR A 163 -25.10 -10.61 -0.12
N ARG A 164 -24.12 -11.51 -0.20
CA ARG A 164 -22.71 -11.30 0.18
C ARG A 164 -21.79 -11.10 -1.03
N ALA A 165 -22.36 -10.72 -2.17
CA ALA A 165 -21.62 -10.65 -3.43
C ALA A 165 -20.43 -9.70 -3.34
N ARG A 166 -20.60 -8.58 -2.62
CA ARG A 166 -19.55 -7.59 -2.39
C ARG A 166 -18.42 -8.14 -1.51
N ASP A 167 -18.75 -8.84 -0.43
CA ASP A 167 -17.77 -9.47 0.46
C ASP A 167 -16.98 -10.54 -0.30
N LEU A 168 -17.66 -11.34 -1.13
CA LEU A 168 -17.02 -12.35 -1.98
C LEU A 168 -16.05 -11.71 -2.97
N ALA A 169 -16.43 -10.58 -3.59
CA ALA A 169 -15.58 -9.85 -4.52
C ALA A 169 -14.31 -9.31 -3.83
N LEU A 170 -14.48 -8.71 -2.64
CA LEU A 170 -13.38 -8.21 -1.81
C LEU A 170 -12.39 -9.32 -1.47
N VAL A 171 -12.88 -10.43 -0.89
CA VAL A 171 -12.04 -11.55 -0.47
C VAL A 171 -11.28 -12.16 -1.66
N ARG A 172 -11.91 -12.26 -2.84
CA ARG A 172 -11.24 -12.76 -4.06
C ARG A 172 -10.08 -11.88 -4.48
N ILE A 173 -10.23 -10.56 -4.44
CA ILE A 173 -9.14 -9.65 -4.77
C ILE A 173 -8.06 -9.67 -3.69
N LEU A 174 -8.43 -9.74 -2.40
CA LEU A 174 -7.45 -9.91 -1.31
C LEU A 174 -6.61 -11.19 -1.47
N ALA A 175 -7.26 -12.30 -1.83
CA ALA A 175 -6.57 -13.56 -2.13
C ALA A 175 -5.66 -13.44 -3.35
N LEU A 176 -6.11 -12.73 -4.40
CA LEU A 176 -5.26 -12.43 -5.56
C LEU A 176 -4.04 -11.59 -5.17
N CYS A 177 -4.21 -10.57 -4.32
CA CYS A 177 -3.11 -9.76 -3.79
C CYS A 177 -2.11 -10.63 -3.03
N GLN A 178 -2.60 -11.49 -2.13
CA GLN A 178 -1.74 -12.39 -1.36
C GLN A 178 -0.93 -13.30 -2.29
N ASN A 179 -1.58 -13.90 -3.29
CA ASN A 179 -0.90 -14.74 -4.28
C ASN A 179 0.13 -13.93 -5.08
N ALA A 180 -0.21 -12.73 -5.52
CA ALA A 180 0.69 -11.86 -6.26
C ALA A 180 1.93 -11.49 -5.44
N ILE A 181 1.77 -11.26 -4.13
CA ILE A 181 2.89 -10.98 -3.21
C ILE A 181 3.72 -12.24 -2.95
N SER A 182 3.08 -13.39 -2.72
CA SER A 182 3.78 -14.65 -2.46
C SER A 182 4.56 -15.18 -3.66
N HIS A 183 4.14 -14.84 -4.88
CA HIS A 183 4.80 -15.23 -6.13
C HIS A 183 5.62 -14.10 -6.78
N ALA A 184 5.70 -12.94 -6.14
CA ALA A 184 6.66 -11.90 -6.50
C ALA A 184 8.08 -12.42 -6.23
N LYS A 185 8.96 -12.29 -7.24
CA LYS A 185 10.33 -12.83 -7.22
C LYS A 185 11.29 -11.95 -6.43
#